data_AF-A0AAJ3ZTE4-F1
#
_entry.id   AF-A0AAJ3ZTE4-F1
#
_cell.length_a   1.000
_cell.length_b   1.000
_cell.length_c   1.000
_cell.angle_alpha   90.00
_cell.angle_beta   90.00
_cell.angle_gamma   90.00
#
_symmetry.space_group_name_H-M   'P 1'
#
loop_
_entity.id
_entity.type
_entity.pdbx_description
1 polymer ?
#
loop_
_entity_poly.entity_id
_entity_poly.type
_entity_poly.pdbx_seq_one_letter_code
_entity_poly.pdbx_strand_id
1 'polypeptide(L)'
;MQTLKIATACALLLTPLVLACAGQAAPLSYAQEKENTAKLVDIIDGATRDGLVAVLVPAPYVVHNGGPGVGSPVPGFHLGNRSTDLPGFSTRVSFQHKDIPSQGYVQLFNTNELETGPQRTVLMDVFEVHLIPPGTYLLNGAENYRLNTRVAKLKPLGTMDEVSKDIGATRLADVDYRFYSWKKVWVPPGVLTDQHSQQVCISVHVASGNCVAWGTQNYETSRPTEGYWDDRIVPEDIPAVRIQAVIAKAHAPLAFTAHEGQILLSPFIVAADGDIDFNANDCAPVDKLTGCALRRFRVHYQPAPLDAARKHIAITSRGLNGKQRKVLERMEAMQLQVLGPSAPSDAALGKGVSATP
;
A
#
# COMPACT_ATOMS: atom_id res chain seq x y z
N MET A 1 -38.91 24.23 20.58
CA MET A 1 -39.08 23.07 21.48
C MET A 1 -39.73 21.94 20.71
N GLN A 2 -38.92 21.03 20.17
CA GLN A 2 -39.28 19.64 19.89
C GLN A 2 -37.95 18.90 19.72
N THR A 3 -37.67 18.08 20.73
CA THR A 3 -36.45 17.32 20.95
C THR A 3 -36.52 16.02 20.15
N LEU A 4 -35.69 15.86 19.11
CA LEU A 4 -35.40 14.54 18.56
C LEU A 4 -34.11 14.02 19.19
N LYS A 5 -34.28 12.97 19.98
CA LYS A 5 -33.25 12.26 20.72
C LYS A 5 -32.33 11.52 19.75
N ILE A 6 -31.05 11.88 19.74
CA ILE A 6 -29.96 11.10 19.14
C ILE A 6 -29.74 9.91 20.09
N ALA A 7 -30.17 8.72 19.65
CA ALA A 7 -29.87 7.48 20.32
C ALA A 7 -28.45 7.05 19.93
N THR A 8 -27.55 7.24 20.88
CA THR A 8 -26.28 6.53 21.03
C THR A 8 -26.50 5.02 20.91
N ALA A 9 -25.90 4.38 19.92
CA ALA A 9 -25.81 2.93 19.83
C ALA A 9 -24.38 2.52 19.46
N CYS A 10 -23.66 2.16 20.52
CA CYS A 10 -22.63 1.13 20.61
C CYS A 10 -21.54 1.01 19.53
N ALA A 11 -20.35 1.46 19.93
CA ALA A 11 -19.15 0.64 19.82
C ALA A 11 -19.35 -0.76 20.42
N LEU A 12 -18.54 -1.72 19.96
CA LEU A 12 -18.46 -3.16 20.28
C LEU A 12 -19.26 -4.07 19.34
N LEU A 13 -18.55 -4.66 18.39
CA LEU A 13 -18.62 -6.11 18.17
C LEU A 13 -17.20 -6.60 17.85
N LEU A 14 -16.52 -7.03 18.91
CA LEU A 14 -15.41 -7.97 18.86
C LEU A 14 -15.94 -9.33 18.39
N THR A 15 -15.18 -9.92 17.49
CA THR A 15 -15.05 -11.35 17.14
C THR A 15 -15.59 -12.39 18.14
N PRO A 16 -16.08 -13.55 17.66
CA PRO A 16 -15.64 -14.83 18.19
C PRO A 16 -14.43 -15.31 17.39
N LEU A 17 -13.36 -15.62 18.11
CA LEU A 17 -12.23 -16.41 17.64
C LEU A 17 -12.73 -17.74 17.06
N VAL A 18 -12.41 -18.00 15.80
CA VAL A 18 -12.05 -19.35 15.38
C VAL A 18 -10.53 -19.34 15.33
N LEU A 19 -9.89 -20.14 16.19
CA LEU A 19 -8.49 -20.52 16.02
C LEU A 19 -8.39 -21.25 14.66
N ALA A 20 -8.14 -20.51 13.59
CA ALA A 20 -7.54 -21.06 12.40
C ALA A 20 -6.03 -21.02 12.64
N CYS A 21 -5.42 -22.21 12.68
CA CYS A 21 -3.97 -22.35 12.56
C CYS A 21 -3.45 -21.41 11.48
N ALA A 22 -2.28 -20.83 11.71
CA ALA A 22 -1.50 -20.12 10.71
C ALA A 22 -1.08 -21.08 9.58
N GLY A 23 -2.05 -21.48 8.75
CA GLY A 23 -1.84 -21.94 7.40
C GLY A 23 -2.02 -20.72 6.51
N GLN A 24 -1.11 -20.53 5.56
CA GLN A 24 -1.31 -19.61 4.45
C GLN A 24 -2.71 -19.88 3.89
N ALA A 25 -3.62 -18.90 4.02
CA ALA A 25 -4.94 -19.01 3.45
C ALA A 25 -4.79 -19.33 1.96
N ALA A 26 -5.45 -20.40 1.49
CA ALA A 26 -5.42 -20.75 0.09
C ALA A 26 -5.81 -19.51 -0.75
N PRO A 27 -5.13 -19.25 -1.87
CA PRO A 27 -5.47 -18.13 -2.72
C PRO A 27 -6.96 -18.17 -3.07
N LEU A 28 -7.63 -17.02 -2.94
CA LEU A 28 -9.06 -16.91 -3.23
C LEU A 28 -9.32 -17.39 -4.66
N SER A 29 -10.41 -18.14 -4.85
CA SER A 29 -10.86 -18.44 -6.21
C SER A 29 -11.32 -17.15 -6.89
N TYR A 30 -11.14 -17.09 -8.21
CA TYR A 30 -11.60 -15.97 -9.04
C TYR A 30 -13.08 -15.60 -8.81
N ALA A 31 -13.94 -16.60 -8.54
CA ALA A 31 -15.35 -16.37 -8.25
C ALA A 31 -15.57 -15.63 -6.92
N GLN A 32 -14.79 -15.98 -5.88
CA GLN A 32 -14.85 -15.31 -4.57
C GLN A 32 -14.32 -13.88 -4.64
N GLU A 33 -13.24 -13.65 -5.38
CA GLU A 33 -12.69 -12.30 -5.60
C GLU A 33 -13.72 -11.39 -6.29
N LYS A 34 -14.40 -11.91 -7.32
CA LYS A 34 -15.50 -11.22 -8.00
C LYS A 34 -16.65 -10.86 -7.06
N GLU A 35 -17.09 -11.80 -6.23
CA GLU A 35 -18.18 -11.58 -5.28
C GLU A 35 -17.80 -10.54 -4.21
N ASN A 36 -16.59 -10.63 -3.67
CA ASN A 36 -16.08 -9.67 -2.69
C ASN A 36 -15.97 -8.26 -3.27
N THR A 37 -15.48 -8.14 -4.51
CA THR A 37 -15.41 -6.86 -5.23
C THR A 37 -16.80 -6.24 -5.40
N ALA A 38 -17.79 -7.03 -5.84
CA ALA A 38 -19.16 -6.56 -6.01
C ALA A 38 -19.78 -6.08 -4.69
N LYS A 39 -19.63 -6.86 -3.61
CA LYS A 39 -20.11 -6.49 -2.27
C LYS A 39 -19.50 -5.18 -1.78
N LEU A 40 -18.20 -4.99 -1.97
CA LEU A 40 -17.51 -3.78 -1.52
C LEU A 40 -17.98 -2.54 -2.30
N VAL A 41 -18.24 -2.67 -3.61
CA VAL A 41 -18.84 -1.58 -4.40
C VAL A 41 -20.25 -1.24 -3.91
N ASP A 42 -21.06 -2.23 -3.54
CA ASP A 42 -22.39 -2.00 -2.99
C ASP A 42 -22.34 -1.31 -1.60
N ILE A 43 -21.34 -1.65 -0.77
CA ILE A 43 -21.09 -0.96 0.51
C ILE A 43 -20.71 0.51 0.26
N ILE A 44 -19.83 0.78 -0.70
CA ILE A 44 -19.46 2.16 -1.10
C ILE A 44 -20.69 2.93 -1.59
N ASP A 45 -21.53 2.34 -2.43
CA ASP A 45 -22.78 2.95 -2.91
C ASP A 45 -23.72 3.28 -1.76
N GLY A 46 -23.94 2.34 -0.82
CA GLY A 46 -24.76 2.55 0.36
C GLY A 46 -24.23 3.67 1.25
N ALA A 47 -22.97 3.59 1.64
CA ALA A 47 -22.33 4.57 2.52
C ALA A 47 -22.35 5.99 1.93
N THR A 48 -22.10 6.13 0.62
CA THR A 48 -22.14 7.46 -0.02
C THR A 48 -23.56 8.00 -0.20
N ARG A 49 -24.59 7.15 -0.24
CA ARG A 49 -25.99 7.60 -0.20
C ARG A 49 -26.42 8.02 1.20
N ASP A 50 -25.83 7.41 2.23
CA ASP A 50 -26.05 7.76 3.64
C ASP A 50 -25.23 9.00 4.08
N GLY A 51 -24.55 9.65 3.13
CA GLY A 51 -23.84 10.91 3.33
C GLY A 51 -22.38 10.79 3.76
N LEU A 52 -21.82 9.57 3.81
CA LEU A 52 -20.37 9.39 3.99
C LEU A 52 -19.61 9.68 2.70
N VAL A 53 -18.30 9.81 2.84
CA VAL A 53 -17.36 9.96 1.73
C VAL A 53 -16.51 8.71 1.65
N ALA A 54 -16.40 8.14 0.46
CA ALA A 54 -15.48 7.03 0.21
C ALA A 54 -14.16 7.58 -0.32
N VAL A 55 -13.06 7.34 0.39
CA VAL A 55 -11.70 7.64 -0.06
C VAL A 55 -11.06 6.35 -0.55
N LEU A 56 -10.67 6.34 -1.82
CA LEU A 56 -9.94 5.28 -2.48
C LEU A 56 -8.46 5.66 -2.50
N VAL A 57 -7.65 4.99 -1.70
CA VAL A 57 -6.20 5.17 -1.71
C VAL A 57 -5.60 4.18 -2.71
N PRO A 58 -4.99 4.65 -3.81
CA PRO A 58 -4.34 3.75 -4.75
C PRO A 58 -3.11 3.13 -4.08
N ALA A 59 -2.86 1.86 -4.37
CA ALA A 59 -1.60 1.22 -4.04
C ALA A 59 -0.45 2.07 -4.61
N PRO A 60 0.61 2.33 -3.83
CA PRO A 60 1.75 3.06 -4.35
C PRO A 60 2.32 2.26 -5.52
N TYR A 61 2.61 2.92 -6.63
CA TYR A 61 3.44 2.36 -7.69
C TYR A 61 4.75 3.14 -7.65
N VAL A 62 5.84 2.48 -7.30
CA VAL A 62 7.18 3.00 -7.57
C VAL A 62 7.88 1.97 -8.44
N VAL A 63 8.28 2.36 -9.66
CA VAL A 63 9.63 2.04 -10.17
C VAL A 63 10.07 3.10 -11.15
N HIS A 64 11.31 3.55 -10.97
CA HIS A 64 12.08 4.34 -11.92
C HIS A 64 12.00 3.81 -13.35
N ASN A 65 11.32 4.58 -14.22
CA ASN A 65 11.75 4.99 -15.57
C ASN A 65 10.56 5.65 -16.32
N GLY A 66 10.02 6.77 -15.82
CA GLY A 66 9.07 7.59 -16.58
C GLY A 66 7.78 8.05 -15.89
N GLY A 67 7.66 7.86 -14.57
CA GLY A 67 6.53 8.37 -13.77
C GLY A 67 5.51 7.29 -13.34
N PRO A 68 4.52 7.63 -12.50
CA PRO A 68 3.56 6.67 -11.96
C PRO A 68 2.52 6.27 -13.01
N GLY A 69 2.22 4.98 -13.11
CA GLY A 69 1.14 4.42 -13.90
C GLY A 69 0.52 3.22 -13.19
N VAL A 70 -0.80 3.03 -13.32
CA VAL A 70 -1.53 1.89 -12.73
C VAL A 70 -1.25 0.64 -13.58
N GLY A 71 -0.31 -0.18 -13.13
CA GLY A 71 -0.04 -1.50 -13.71
C GLY A 71 -1.02 -2.55 -13.17
N SER A 72 -1.31 -3.57 -13.97
CA SER A 72 -2.18 -4.69 -13.57
C SER A 72 -1.66 -5.39 -12.30
N PRO A 73 -2.51 -5.65 -11.30
CA PRO A 73 -2.14 -6.41 -10.12
C PRO A 73 -1.87 -7.86 -10.52
N VAL A 74 -0.72 -8.38 -10.08
CA VAL A 74 -0.42 -9.81 -10.09
C VAL A 74 -0.84 -10.36 -8.72
N PRO A 75 -1.47 -11.54 -8.64
CA PRO A 75 -1.79 -12.18 -7.36
C PRO A 75 -0.49 -12.44 -6.59
N GLY A 76 -0.36 -11.83 -5.41
CA GLY A 76 0.88 -11.80 -4.66
C GLY A 76 1.68 -10.55 -4.96
N PHE A 77 1.45 -9.52 -4.13
CA PHE A 77 2.35 -8.42 -3.79
C PHE A 77 3.42 -8.08 -4.84
N HIS A 78 3.32 -7.02 -5.64
CA HIS A 78 4.52 -6.24 -6.01
C HIS A 78 4.18 -4.78 -6.30
N LEU A 79 4.58 -3.93 -5.36
CA LEU A 79 5.05 -2.57 -5.61
C LEU A 79 6.17 -2.68 -6.66
N GLY A 80 5.88 -2.24 -7.88
CA GLY A 80 6.84 -2.19 -8.97
C GLY A 80 6.92 -3.45 -9.83
N ASN A 81 7.47 -3.30 -11.04
CA ASN A 81 7.69 -4.41 -11.97
C ASN A 81 8.69 -5.47 -11.42
N ARG A 82 9.41 -5.19 -10.32
CA ARG A 82 10.33 -6.11 -9.63
C ARG A 82 10.32 -5.86 -8.12
N SER A 83 10.44 -6.92 -7.31
CA SER A 83 10.52 -6.82 -5.84
C SER A 83 11.70 -5.98 -5.32
N THR A 84 12.74 -5.78 -6.13
CA THR A 84 13.87 -4.87 -5.85
C THR A 84 13.52 -3.38 -5.93
N ASP A 85 12.31 -3.06 -6.40
CA ASP A 85 11.89 -1.69 -6.65
C ASP A 85 11.06 -1.10 -5.49
N LEU A 86 10.94 -1.84 -4.39
CA LEU A 86 10.31 -1.36 -3.17
C LEU A 86 11.05 -0.11 -2.65
N PRO A 87 10.35 1.03 -2.48
CA PRO A 87 10.99 2.23 -1.98
C PRO A 87 11.50 2.01 -0.56
N GLY A 88 12.70 2.49 -0.25
CA GLY A 88 13.27 2.44 1.11
C GLY A 88 12.60 3.39 2.13
N PHE A 89 11.35 3.80 1.85
CA PHE A 89 10.57 4.74 2.65
C PHE A 89 9.14 4.22 2.83
N SER A 90 8.45 4.70 3.86
CA SER A 90 7.02 4.39 4.08
C SER A 90 6.14 5.32 3.24
N THR A 91 5.00 4.83 2.76
CA THR A 91 3.99 5.65 2.08
C THR A 91 2.84 6.05 3.00
N ARG A 92 2.98 5.77 4.30
CA ARG A 92 1.93 6.04 5.28
C ARG A 92 1.89 7.52 5.62
N VAL A 93 0.77 8.15 5.27
CA VAL A 93 0.41 9.51 5.68
C VAL A 93 -0.98 9.49 6.30
N SER A 94 -1.20 10.34 7.30
CA SER A 94 -2.47 10.42 8.00
C SER A 94 -3.12 11.78 7.82
N PHE A 95 -4.44 11.73 7.63
CA PHE A 95 -5.32 12.90 7.57
C PHE A 95 -6.32 12.83 8.71
N GLN A 96 -6.51 13.94 9.40
CA GLN A 96 -7.41 14.06 10.54
C GLN A 96 -8.48 15.11 10.28
N HIS A 97 -9.72 14.81 10.66
CA HIS A 97 -10.82 15.75 10.52
C HIS A 97 -10.57 16.98 11.39
N LYS A 98 -10.67 18.16 10.78
CA LYS A 98 -10.35 19.46 11.40
C LYS A 98 -11.10 19.66 12.73
N ASP A 99 -12.39 19.37 12.75
CA ASP A 99 -13.25 19.68 13.90
C ASP A 99 -13.56 18.46 14.79
N ILE A 100 -13.17 17.25 14.36
CA ILE A 100 -13.48 15.99 15.06
C ILE A 100 -12.20 15.13 15.05
N PRO A 101 -11.21 15.40 15.92
CA PRO A 101 -9.89 14.78 15.83
C PRO A 101 -9.86 13.25 15.94
N SER A 102 -10.92 12.63 16.46
CA SER A 102 -11.06 11.16 16.49
C SER A 102 -11.38 10.54 15.12
N GLN A 103 -11.68 11.36 14.11
CA GLN A 103 -12.02 10.93 12.75
C GLN A 103 -10.87 11.26 11.80
N GLY A 104 -10.62 10.37 10.84
CA GLY A 104 -9.52 10.48 9.91
C GLY A 104 -9.34 9.22 9.09
N TYR A 105 -8.35 9.24 8.20
CA TYR A 105 -7.88 8.05 7.52
C TYR A 105 -6.36 8.10 7.37
N VAL A 106 -5.77 6.95 7.10
CA VAL A 106 -4.34 6.78 6.89
C VAL A 106 -4.16 6.00 5.60
N GLN A 107 -3.20 6.40 4.76
CA GLN A 107 -2.77 5.53 3.67
C GLN A 107 -2.00 4.36 4.27
N LEU A 108 -2.53 3.14 4.29
CA LEU A 108 -1.94 2.02 5.07
C LEU A 108 -1.12 1.06 4.21
N PHE A 109 -0.73 1.43 3.00
CA PHE A 109 0.11 0.56 2.18
C PHE A 109 1.50 0.35 2.81
N ASN A 110 1.75 -0.89 3.24
CA ASN A 110 3.03 -1.30 3.78
C ASN A 110 4.06 -1.42 2.66
N THR A 111 5.20 -0.76 2.83
CA THR A 111 6.38 -0.93 1.98
C THR A 111 7.38 -1.93 2.58
N ASN A 112 7.31 -2.18 3.89
CA ASN A 112 8.08 -3.21 4.59
C ASN A 112 7.22 -4.46 4.84
N GLU A 113 7.63 -5.60 4.30
CA GLU A 113 6.89 -6.88 4.43
C GLU A 113 6.93 -7.46 5.85
N LEU A 114 7.90 -7.06 6.68
CA LEU A 114 7.97 -7.50 8.08
C LEU A 114 6.93 -6.80 8.96
N GLU A 115 6.37 -5.69 8.50
CA GLU A 115 5.32 -5.01 9.25
C GLU A 115 3.95 -5.60 8.97
N THR A 116 3.36 -6.18 10.01
CA THR A 116 1.93 -6.48 10.02
C THR A 116 1.17 -5.19 10.35
N GLY A 117 0.62 -4.54 9.31
CA GLY A 117 -0.34 -3.46 9.49
C GLY A 117 -1.71 -4.00 9.91
N PRO A 118 -2.65 -3.13 10.33
CA PRO A 118 -4.04 -3.54 10.50
C PRO A 118 -4.60 -4.11 9.19
N GLN A 119 -5.62 -4.95 9.28
CA GLN A 119 -6.30 -5.47 8.09
C GLN A 119 -6.86 -4.32 7.26
N ARG A 120 -6.54 -4.30 5.96
CA ARG A 120 -6.97 -3.29 5.01
C ARG A 120 -8.15 -3.82 4.22
N THR A 121 -9.14 -2.97 3.98
CA THR A 121 -10.21 -3.27 3.03
C THR A 121 -9.78 -2.79 1.67
N VAL A 122 -9.54 -3.72 0.74
CA VAL A 122 -9.00 -3.40 -0.59
C VAL A 122 -10.01 -3.78 -1.67
N LEU A 123 -10.28 -2.84 -2.58
CA LEU A 123 -11.07 -3.02 -3.79
C LEU A 123 -10.12 -3.36 -4.95
N MET A 124 -10.38 -4.50 -5.60
CA MET A 124 -9.61 -4.99 -6.76
C MET A 124 -8.11 -5.13 -6.50
N ASP A 125 -7.73 -5.37 -5.24
CA ASP A 125 -6.34 -5.46 -4.76
C ASP A 125 -5.46 -4.21 -4.99
N VAL A 126 -6.04 -3.10 -5.45
CA VAL A 126 -5.30 -1.87 -5.81
C VAL A 126 -5.82 -0.61 -5.14
N PHE A 127 -7.04 -0.60 -4.60
CA PHE A 127 -7.59 0.57 -3.91
C PHE A 127 -7.93 0.22 -2.47
N GLU A 128 -7.18 0.74 -1.51
CA GLU A 128 -7.63 0.72 -0.13
C GLU A 128 -8.83 1.65 0.04
N VAL A 129 -9.85 1.19 0.75
CA VAL A 129 -11.13 1.89 0.91
C VAL A 129 -11.29 2.39 2.34
N HIS A 130 -11.50 3.68 2.49
CA HIS A 130 -11.91 4.31 3.73
C HIS A 130 -13.27 4.98 3.58
N LEU A 131 -14.12 4.85 4.59
CA LEU A 131 -15.37 5.59 4.69
C LEU A 131 -15.21 6.62 5.81
N ILE A 132 -15.37 7.89 5.48
CA ILE A 132 -15.14 9.01 6.40
C ILE A 132 -16.34 9.97 6.38
N PRO A 133 -16.62 10.70 7.48
CA PRO A 133 -17.64 11.75 7.45
C PRO A 133 -17.22 12.92 6.53
N PRO A 134 -18.17 13.70 5.99
CA PRO A 134 -17.84 14.90 5.24
C PRO A 134 -17.21 15.97 6.14
N GLY A 135 -16.39 16.84 5.56
CA GLY A 135 -15.71 17.92 6.26
C GLY A 135 -14.30 18.20 5.74
N THR A 136 -13.59 19.09 6.44
CA THR A 136 -12.20 19.42 6.09
C THR A 136 -11.23 18.53 6.86
N TYR A 137 -10.27 17.96 6.15
CA TYR A 137 -9.24 17.08 6.69
C TYR A 137 -7.87 17.73 6.52
N LEU A 138 -7.04 17.61 7.56
CA LEU A 138 -5.71 18.18 7.64
C LEU A 138 -4.69 17.05 7.70
N LEU A 139 -3.60 17.15 6.92
CA LEU A 139 -2.48 16.22 7.04
C LEU A 139 -1.84 16.43 8.41
N ASN A 140 -1.91 15.40 9.24
CA ASN A 140 -1.48 15.48 10.65
C ASN A 140 -0.33 14.53 10.98
N GLY A 141 0.18 13.77 10.02
CA GLY A 141 1.31 12.88 10.26
C GLY A 141 1.76 12.11 9.03
N ALA A 142 2.97 11.58 9.13
CA ALA A 142 3.52 10.61 8.19
C ALA A 142 4.50 9.69 8.90
N GLU A 143 4.73 8.52 8.32
CA GLU A 143 5.77 7.60 8.75
C GLU A 143 6.87 7.54 7.69
N ASN A 144 8.10 7.26 8.15
CA ASN A 144 9.19 6.91 7.28
C ASN A 144 10.20 5.99 7.98
N TYR A 145 11.15 5.41 7.25
CA TYR A 145 12.25 4.60 7.77
C TYR A 145 13.60 5.28 7.57
N ARG A 146 14.49 5.10 8.56
CA ARG A 146 15.93 5.28 8.40
C ARG A 146 16.57 3.91 8.36
N LEU A 147 17.05 3.51 7.19
CA LEU A 147 17.65 2.19 6.98
C LEU A 147 19.08 2.11 7.53
N ASN A 148 19.56 0.88 7.78
CA ASN A 148 20.90 0.56 8.24
C ASN A 148 21.30 1.25 9.56
N THR A 149 20.34 1.50 10.44
CA THR A 149 20.59 2.16 11.73
C THR A 149 19.61 1.69 12.81
N ARG A 150 19.89 2.07 14.05
CA ARG A 150 19.06 1.82 15.24
C ARG A 150 18.89 3.14 15.99
N VAL A 151 17.85 3.26 16.81
CA VAL A 151 17.50 4.49 17.55
C VAL A 151 18.69 5.01 18.34
N ALA A 152 19.44 4.13 19.00
CA ALA A 152 20.62 4.48 19.80
C ALA A 152 21.78 5.11 18.99
N LYS A 153 21.82 4.91 17.67
CA LYS A 153 22.87 5.45 16.77
C LYS A 153 22.32 6.52 15.81
N LEU A 154 21.01 6.77 15.84
CA LEU A 154 20.38 7.71 14.94
C LEU A 154 20.78 9.13 15.31
N LYS A 155 21.22 9.90 14.32
CA LYS A 155 21.54 11.33 14.48
C LYS A 155 20.49 12.18 13.77
N PRO A 156 20.13 13.35 14.30
CA PRO A 156 19.34 14.35 13.58
C PRO A 156 20.01 14.75 12.27
N LEU A 157 19.21 15.26 11.33
CA LEU A 157 19.68 15.67 10.02
C LEU A 157 20.38 17.04 10.09
N GLY A 158 21.61 17.05 10.59
CA GLY A 158 22.52 18.21 10.57
C GLY A 158 22.03 19.44 11.34
N THR A 159 22.81 20.53 11.23
CA THR A 159 22.52 21.85 11.79
C THR A 159 22.06 22.78 10.66
N MET A 160 20.80 22.70 10.26
CA MET A 160 20.18 23.78 9.53
C MET A 160 18.89 24.17 10.26
N ASP A 161 18.96 25.38 10.79
CA ASP A 161 17.97 26.23 11.47
C ASP A 161 17.32 25.65 12.74
N GLU A 162 17.16 26.53 13.76
CA GLU A 162 16.30 26.31 14.92
C GLU A 162 14.85 26.31 14.45
N VAL A 163 14.45 25.24 13.78
CA VAL A 163 13.08 25.11 13.31
C VAL A 163 12.18 24.79 14.50
N SER A 164 11.12 25.59 14.64
CA SER A 164 10.19 25.70 15.77
C SER A 164 9.92 24.36 16.49
N LYS A 165 10.12 24.36 17.82
CA LYS A 165 9.90 23.20 18.69
C LYS A 165 8.41 22.80 18.82
N ASP A 166 7.50 23.63 18.32
CA ASP A 166 6.05 23.48 18.53
C ASP A 166 5.30 22.91 17.32
N ILE A 167 6.01 22.47 16.26
CA ILE A 167 5.36 21.95 15.05
C ILE A 167 4.78 20.54 15.23
N GLY A 168 5.19 19.81 16.28
CA GLY A 168 4.69 18.46 16.57
C GLY A 168 5.66 17.58 17.33
N ALA A 169 5.46 16.27 17.23
CA ALA A 169 6.29 15.25 17.87
C ALA A 169 6.65 14.11 16.91
N THR A 170 7.73 13.41 17.20
CA THR A 170 8.10 12.16 16.55
C THR A 170 8.12 11.00 17.55
N ARG A 171 7.85 9.80 17.06
CA ARG A 171 8.08 8.53 17.78
C ARG A 171 9.03 7.68 16.96
N LEU A 172 10.10 7.23 17.61
CA LEU A 172 11.15 6.43 17.01
C LEU A 172 11.05 4.99 17.55
N ALA A 173 11.12 4.02 16.65
CA ALA A 173 11.08 2.60 16.98
C ALA A 173 12.17 1.84 16.21
N ASP A 174 12.91 0.98 16.90
CA ASP A 174 13.76 -0.01 16.22
C ASP A 174 12.86 -1.07 15.56
N VAL A 175 13.06 -1.28 14.26
CA VAL A 175 12.37 -2.30 13.47
C VAL A 175 13.37 -3.00 12.56
N ASP A 176 13.03 -4.18 12.08
CA ASP A 176 13.75 -4.80 10.96
C ASP A 176 13.02 -4.48 9.66
N TYR A 177 13.80 -4.29 8.60
CA TYR A 177 13.29 -3.94 7.27
C TYR A 177 13.73 -4.99 6.25
N ARG A 178 12.76 -5.57 5.54
CA ARG A 178 13.02 -6.51 4.43
C ARG A 178 13.37 -5.72 3.18
N PHE A 179 14.66 -5.71 2.85
CA PHE A 179 15.19 -5.13 1.63
C PHE A 179 15.46 -6.22 0.59
N TYR A 180 15.25 -5.92 -0.69
CA TYR A 180 15.48 -6.86 -1.78
C TYR A 180 16.63 -6.38 -2.65
N SER A 181 17.64 -7.22 -2.83
CA SER A 181 18.82 -6.89 -3.63
C SER A 181 19.11 -7.97 -4.67
N TRP A 182 19.71 -7.57 -5.80
CA TRP A 182 20.24 -8.52 -6.77
C TRP A 182 21.57 -9.08 -6.25
N LYS A 183 21.65 -10.41 -6.15
CA LYS A 183 22.87 -11.12 -5.77
C LYS A 183 23.17 -12.25 -6.74
N LYS A 184 24.46 -12.44 -7.01
CA LYS A 184 24.96 -13.66 -7.64
C LYS A 184 24.89 -14.80 -6.64
N VAL A 185 24.04 -15.77 -6.92
CA VAL A 185 23.85 -16.97 -6.10
C VAL A 185 24.33 -18.18 -6.89
N TRP A 186 25.12 -19.05 -6.25
CA TRP A 186 25.52 -20.32 -6.85
C TRP A 186 24.33 -21.27 -6.83
N VAL A 187 23.92 -21.71 -8.00
CA VAL A 187 22.91 -22.76 -8.17
C VAL A 187 23.65 -24.08 -8.26
N PRO A 188 23.46 -25.01 -7.31
CA PRO A 188 24.14 -26.30 -7.36
C PRO A 188 23.66 -27.12 -8.57
N PRO A 189 24.49 -28.05 -9.08
CA PRO A 189 24.07 -28.98 -10.10
C PRO A 189 22.84 -29.78 -9.64
N GLY A 190 21.97 -30.13 -10.58
CA GLY A 190 20.68 -30.73 -10.29
C GLY A 190 20.17 -31.59 -11.43
N VAL A 191 18.88 -31.91 -11.39
CA VAL A 191 18.20 -32.68 -12.43
C VAL A 191 16.98 -31.89 -12.87
N LEU A 192 16.97 -31.44 -14.13
CA LEU A 192 15.79 -30.82 -14.73
C LEU A 192 14.89 -31.93 -15.27
N THR A 193 13.62 -31.92 -14.89
CA THR A 193 12.62 -32.89 -15.36
C THR A 193 11.61 -32.18 -16.23
N ASP A 194 11.53 -32.59 -17.48
CA ASP A 194 10.59 -32.08 -18.48
C ASP A 194 9.47 -33.11 -18.69
N GLN A 195 8.22 -32.66 -18.60
CA GLN A 195 7.07 -33.50 -18.93
C GLN A 195 6.75 -33.37 -20.42
N HIS A 196 6.68 -34.52 -21.10
CA HIS A 196 6.34 -34.62 -22.51
C HIS A 196 5.06 -35.44 -22.69
N SER A 197 4.43 -35.21 -23.85
CA SER A 197 3.25 -35.92 -24.29
C SER A 197 3.48 -36.35 -25.73
N GLN A 198 3.35 -37.64 -26.01
CA GLN A 198 3.42 -38.17 -27.37
C GLN A 198 2.14 -38.92 -27.72
N GLN A 199 1.73 -38.87 -28.99
CA GLN A 199 0.67 -39.73 -29.49
C GLN A 199 1.22 -41.11 -29.79
N VAL A 200 0.60 -42.13 -29.20
CA VAL A 200 0.96 -43.52 -29.39
C VAL A 200 -0.22 -44.28 -29.96
N CYS A 201 0.07 -45.22 -30.85
CA CYS A 201 -0.97 -46.09 -31.36
C CYS A 201 -1.41 -47.06 -30.26
N ILE A 202 -2.70 -47.05 -29.91
CA ILE A 202 -3.26 -47.92 -28.87
C ILE A 202 -4.07 -49.08 -29.44
N SER A 203 -4.35 -49.06 -30.75
CA SER A 203 -5.02 -50.17 -31.44
C SER A 203 -4.58 -50.24 -32.89
N VAL A 204 -4.28 -51.45 -33.36
CA VAL A 204 -3.79 -51.74 -34.71
C VAL A 204 -4.73 -52.70 -35.44
N HIS A 205 -4.91 -52.49 -36.73
CA HIS A 205 -5.66 -53.41 -37.59
C HIS A 205 -4.79 -54.65 -37.91
N VAL A 206 -5.21 -55.82 -37.44
CA VAL A 206 -4.40 -57.06 -37.41
C VAL A 206 -3.87 -57.48 -38.80
N ALA A 207 -4.64 -57.25 -39.87
CA ALA A 207 -4.24 -57.69 -41.22
C ALA A 207 -3.30 -56.73 -41.96
N SER A 208 -3.35 -55.43 -41.65
CA SER A 208 -2.58 -54.40 -42.38
C SER A 208 -1.48 -53.75 -41.54
N GLY A 209 -1.48 -53.97 -40.22
CA GLY A 209 -0.55 -53.31 -39.30
C GLY A 209 -0.81 -51.82 -39.11
N ASN A 210 -1.82 -51.25 -39.77
CA ASN A 210 -2.13 -49.83 -39.68
C ASN A 210 -2.72 -49.48 -38.32
N CYS A 211 -2.32 -48.32 -37.77
CA CYS A 211 -2.91 -47.78 -36.56
C CYS A 211 -4.36 -47.33 -36.82
N VAL A 212 -5.29 -47.80 -35.99
CA VAL A 212 -6.72 -47.44 -36.09
C VAL A 212 -7.20 -46.57 -34.93
N ALA A 213 -6.45 -46.49 -33.83
CA ALA A 213 -6.74 -45.56 -32.74
C ALA A 213 -5.45 -45.04 -32.10
N TRP A 214 -5.42 -43.72 -31.88
CA TRP A 214 -4.33 -43.02 -31.22
C TRP A 214 -4.73 -42.63 -29.80
N GLY A 215 -3.84 -42.83 -28.85
CA GLY A 215 -3.95 -42.34 -27.48
C GLY A 215 -2.79 -41.40 -27.16
N THR A 216 -2.95 -40.57 -26.13
CA THR A 216 -1.88 -39.70 -25.64
C THR A 216 -1.18 -40.36 -24.46
N GLN A 217 0.14 -40.51 -24.55
CA GLN A 217 0.99 -40.98 -23.46
C GLN A 217 1.85 -39.82 -22.94
N ASN A 218 1.75 -39.55 -21.65
CA ASN A 218 2.66 -38.64 -20.97
C ASN A 218 3.88 -39.41 -20.46
N TYR A 219 5.06 -38.82 -20.60
CA TYR A 219 6.31 -39.37 -20.07
C TYR A 219 7.21 -38.23 -19.60
N GLU A 220 8.12 -38.52 -18.68
CA GLU A 220 9.06 -37.55 -18.15
C GLU A 220 10.45 -37.85 -18.70
N THR A 221 11.19 -36.81 -19.07
CA THR A 221 12.62 -36.92 -19.32
C THR A 221 13.37 -36.07 -18.32
N SER A 222 14.37 -36.66 -17.70
CA SER A 222 15.24 -35.99 -16.75
C SER A 222 16.64 -35.86 -17.35
N ARG A 223 17.23 -34.66 -17.26
CA ARG A 223 18.64 -34.42 -17.66
C ARG A 223 19.42 -33.77 -16.53
N PRO A 224 20.70 -34.16 -16.32
CA PRO A 224 21.55 -33.50 -15.35
C PRO A 224 21.86 -32.07 -15.79
N THR A 225 21.92 -31.16 -14.84
CA THR A 225 22.35 -29.76 -15.05
C THR A 225 23.61 -29.50 -14.26
N GLU A 226 24.57 -28.80 -14.86
CA GLU A 226 25.76 -28.32 -14.16
C GLU A 226 25.41 -27.16 -13.21
N GLY A 227 26.25 -26.94 -12.20
CA GLY A 227 26.10 -25.78 -11.33
C GLY A 227 26.49 -24.50 -12.07
N TYR A 228 25.76 -23.42 -11.82
CA TYR A 228 26.01 -22.13 -12.47
C TYR A 228 25.73 -20.97 -11.52
N TRP A 229 26.31 -19.80 -11.83
CA TRP A 229 25.99 -18.56 -11.13
C TRP A 229 24.76 -17.92 -11.75
N ASP A 230 23.79 -17.61 -10.91
CA ASP A 230 22.51 -17.02 -11.30
C ASP A 230 22.30 -15.72 -10.55
N ASP A 231 21.89 -14.67 -11.28
CA ASP A 231 21.50 -13.41 -10.66
C ASP A 231 20.09 -13.58 -10.12
N ARG A 232 19.95 -13.58 -8.79
CA ARG A 232 18.67 -13.75 -8.10
C ARG A 232 18.37 -12.55 -7.23
N ILE A 233 17.09 -12.24 -7.11
CA ILE A 233 16.61 -11.30 -6.10
C ILE A 233 16.60 -12.04 -4.78
N VAL A 234 17.35 -11.54 -3.80
CA VAL A 234 17.48 -12.14 -2.47
C VAL A 234 16.91 -11.17 -1.43
N PRO A 235 15.99 -11.63 -0.56
CA PRO A 235 15.53 -10.84 0.57
C PRO A 235 16.61 -10.77 1.66
N GLU A 236 16.79 -9.58 2.24
CA GLU A 236 17.70 -9.31 3.34
C GLU A 236 16.99 -8.50 4.42
N ASP A 237 17.11 -8.96 5.67
CA ASP A 237 16.62 -8.22 6.83
C ASP A 237 17.72 -7.30 7.34
N ILE A 238 17.49 -6.00 7.26
CA ILE A 238 18.42 -4.97 7.73
C ILE A 238 17.81 -4.20 8.91
N PRO A 239 18.64 -3.71 9.86
CA PRO A 239 18.16 -2.87 10.93
C PRO A 239 17.66 -1.54 10.38
N ALA A 240 16.52 -1.05 10.87
CA ALA A 240 15.99 0.26 10.55
C ALA A 240 15.37 0.95 11.77
N VAL A 241 15.21 2.26 11.68
CA VAL A 241 14.40 3.04 12.62
C VAL A 241 13.15 3.51 11.92
N ARG A 242 11.97 3.11 12.42
CA ARG A 242 10.70 3.70 12.03
C ARG A 242 10.55 5.04 12.74
N ILE A 243 10.30 6.09 11.97
CA ILE A 243 10.03 7.44 12.43
C ILE A 243 8.57 7.75 12.13
N GLN A 244 7.76 7.95 13.16
CA GLN A 244 6.37 8.38 13.04
C GLN A 244 6.27 9.85 13.46
N ALA A 245 5.91 10.74 12.55
CA ALA A 245 5.67 12.14 12.87
C ALA A 245 4.19 12.41 13.08
N VAL A 246 3.89 13.20 14.10
CA VAL A 246 2.57 13.79 14.35
C VAL A 246 2.73 15.30 14.37
N ILE A 247 2.00 15.98 13.51
CA ILE A 247 2.07 17.42 13.27
C ILE A 247 0.93 18.09 14.02
N ALA A 248 1.21 19.21 14.67
CA ALA A 248 0.18 20.02 15.28
C ALA A 248 -0.75 20.60 14.19
N LYS A 249 -2.05 20.68 14.48
CA LYS A 249 -3.10 21.17 13.57
C LYS A 249 -2.78 22.52 12.91
N ALA A 250 -2.14 23.43 13.66
CA ALA A 250 -1.77 24.76 13.20
C ALA A 250 -0.68 24.75 12.11
N HIS A 251 0.06 23.65 11.98
CA HIS A 251 1.20 23.47 11.07
C HIS A 251 0.93 22.43 9.98
N ALA A 252 -0.33 22.00 9.80
CA ALA A 252 -0.69 21.03 8.76
C ALA A 252 -0.29 21.57 7.37
N PRO A 253 0.59 20.87 6.61
CA PRO A 253 1.10 21.38 5.34
C PRO A 253 0.10 21.25 4.19
N LEU A 254 -0.81 20.28 4.28
CA LEU A 254 -1.81 19.96 3.27
C LEU A 254 -3.18 19.79 3.93
N ALA A 255 -4.22 20.09 3.17
CA ALA A 255 -5.60 19.83 3.54
C ALA A 255 -6.41 19.37 2.33
N PHE A 256 -7.61 18.84 2.55
CA PHE A 256 -8.64 18.73 1.53
C PHE A 256 -10.02 18.85 2.17
N THR A 257 -11.04 19.10 1.36
CA THR A 257 -12.44 19.11 1.81
C THR A 257 -13.20 17.99 1.12
N ALA A 258 -13.91 17.21 1.92
CA ALA A 258 -14.74 16.09 1.52
C ALA A 258 -16.21 16.50 1.61
N HIS A 259 -16.93 16.43 0.49
CA HIS A 259 -18.36 16.71 0.44
C HIS A 259 -19.18 15.42 0.50
N GLU A 260 -20.38 15.53 1.06
CA GLU A 260 -21.32 14.44 1.22
C GLU A 260 -21.50 13.62 -0.07
N GLY A 261 -21.40 12.29 0.04
CA GLY A 261 -21.65 11.37 -1.06
C GLY A 261 -20.56 11.31 -2.15
N GLN A 262 -19.41 11.94 -1.95
CA GLN A 262 -18.29 11.83 -2.89
C GLN A 262 -17.58 10.47 -2.81
N ILE A 263 -17.00 10.08 -3.95
CA ILE A 263 -16.00 9.01 -4.05
C ILE A 263 -14.71 9.68 -4.52
N LEU A 264 -13.74 9.82 -3.62
CA LEU A 264 -12.51 10.54 -3.85
C LEU A 264 -11.34 9.57 -4.06
N LEU A 265 -10.61 9.73 -5.16
CA LEU A 265 -9.32 9.08 -5.37
C LEU A 265 -8.23 9.90 -4.68
N SER A 266 -7.56 9.31 -3.70
CA SER A 266 -6.45 9.94 -2.97
C SER A 266 -5.25 10.18 -3.89
N PRO A 267 -4.55 11.30 -3.75
CA PRO A 267 -3.25 11.52 -4.37
C PRO A 267 -2.18 10.63 -3.73
N PHE A 268 -1.06 10.50 -4.44
CA PHE A 268 0.18 9.97 -3.87
C PHE A 268 0.81 11.05 -2.99
N ILE A 269 1.05 10.74 -1.71
CA ILE A 269 1.69 11.64 -0.76
C ILE A 269 2.66 10.82 0.08
N VAL A 270 3.86 11.33 0.31
CA VAL A 270 4.89 10.61 1.06
C VAL A 270 5.87 11.54 1.77
N ALA A 271 6.40 11.10 2.91
CA ALA A 271 7.58 11.69 3.52
C ALA A 271 8.77 10.77 3.29
N ALA A 272 9.75 11.21 2.51
CA ALA A 272 10.91 10.42 2.13
C ALA A 272 12.08 10.58 3.12
N ASP A 273 13.15 9.84 2.85
CA ASP A 273 14.38 9.92 3.64
C ASP A 273 14.94 11.34 3.60
N GLY A 274 15.00 12.00 4.76
CA GLY A 274 15.38 13.41 4.85
C GLY A 274 14.24 14.35 5.25
N ASP A 275 12.99 13.93 5.07
CA ASP A 275 11.85 14.84 5.21
C ASP A 275 11.31 14.96 6.63
N ILE A 276 11.50 13.93 7.46
CA ILE A 276 11.16 13.94 8.88
C ILE A 276 12.44 14.02 9.71
N ASP A 277 12.46 14.97 10.64
CA ASP A 277 13.60 15.25 11.50
C ASP A 277 13.14 15.61 12.92
N PHE A 278 14.02 15.42 13.90
CA PHE A 278 13.68 15.55 15.31
C PHE A 278 14.79 16.23 16.10
N ASN A 279 14.43 16.79 17.26
CA ASN A 279 15.40 17.33 18.19
C ASN A 279 15.91 16.25 19.15
N ALA A 280 17.18 15.87 19.03
CA ALA A 280 17.79 14.85 19.89
C ALA A 280 17.78 15.22 21.38
N ASN A 281 17.88 16.51 21.71
CA ASN A 281 17.93 16.97 23.10
C ASN A 281 16.60 16.82 23.83
N ASP A 282 15.49 16.71 23.09
CA ASP A 282 14.13 16.59 23.63
C ASP A 282 13.63 15.12 23.59
N CYS A 283 14.52 14.17 23.29
CA CYS A 283 14.16 12.76 23.19
C CYS A 283 14.04 12.09 24.56
N ALA A 284 12.89 11.48 24.83
CA ALA A 284 12.62 10.71 26.04
C ALA A 284 11.88 9.40 25.72
N PRO A 285 12.05 8.35 26.54
CA PRO A 285 11.24 7.14 26.42
C PRO A 285 9.74 7.42 26.63
N VAL A 286 8.89 6.89 25.75
CA VAL A 286 7.42 6.96 25.80
C VAL A 286 6.87 5.60 25.40
N ASP A 287 6.28 4.85 26.32
CA ASP A 287 5.62 3.55 26.05
C ASP A 287 6.46 2.59 25.18
N LYS A 288 7.73 2.39 25.57
CA LYS A 288 8.74 1.55 24.86
C LYS A 288 9.23 2.09 23.51
N LEU A 289 8.79 3.29 23.12
CA LEU A 289 9.32 4.05 21.99
C LEU A 289 10.19 5.20 22.50
N THR A 290 10.92 5.86 21.61
CA THR A 290 11.59 7.12 21.93
C THR A 290 10.80 8.26 21.30
N GLY A 291 10.16 9.09 22.13
CA GLY A 291 9.45 10.30 21.69
C GLY A 291 10.39 11.50 21.67
N CYS A 292 10.35 12.31 20.62
CA CYS A 292 11.14 13.53 20.51
C CYS A 292 10.29 14.69 19.97
N ALA A 293 10.72 15.93 20.16
CA ALA A 293 10.11 17.07 19.48
C ALA A 293 10.37 16.99 17.96
N LEU A 294 9.34 17.22 17.15
CA LEU A 294 9.46 17.29 15.70
C LEU A 294 10.18 18.59 15.34
N ARG A 295 11.28 18.48 14.59
CA ARG A 295 12.08 19.64 14.17
C ARG A 295 11.75 20.06 12.75
N ARG A 296 11.60 19.09 11.84
CA ARG A 296 11.29 19.36 10.44
C ARG A 296 10.33 18.30 9.93
N PHE A 297 9.39 18.74 9.11
CA PHE A 297 8.47 17.87 8.42
C PHE A 297 8.20 18.39 7.02
N ARG A 298 8.48 17.54 6.02
CA ARG A 298 8.13 17.76 4.62
C ARG A 298 7.36 16.55 4.10
N VAL A 299 6.49 16.80 3.13
CA VAL A 299 5.89 15.77 2.30
C VAL A 299 6.04 16.14 0.83
N HIS A 300 6.12 15.12 -0.01
CA HIS A 300 6.02 15.23 -1.46
C HIS A 300 4.67 14.69 -1.89
N TYR A 301 4.06 15.32 -2.88
CA TYR A 301 2.80 14.83 -3.43
C TYR A 301 2.71 14.95 -4.94
N GLN A 302 1.90 14.06 -5.52
CA GLN A 302 1.51 14.07 -6.93
C GLN A 302 -0.01 14.01 -7.05
N PRO A 303 -0.60 14.58 -8.13
CA PRO A 303 -2.03 14.50 -8.36
C PRO A 303 -2.55 13.06 -8.38
N ALA A 304 -3.81 12.86 -7.99
CA ALA A 304 -4.44 11.56 -8.04
C ALA A 304 -4.47 11.01 -9.49
N PRO A 305 -4.05 9.75 -9.72
CA PRO A 305 -3.91 9.19 -11.07
C PRO A 305 -5.26 8.71 -11.65
N LEU A 306 -6.20 9.64 -11.80
CA LEU A 306 -7.61 9.36 -12.11
C LEU A 306 -7.80 8.58 -13.42
N ASP A 307 -7.10 8.97 -14.48
CA ASP A 307 -7.23 8.31 -15.79
C ASP A 307 -6.71 6.86 -15.74
N ALA A 308 -5.59 6.65 -15.06
CA ALA A 308 -5.01 5.32 -14.91
C ALA A 308 -5.89 4.43 -14.02
N ALA A 309 -6.46 4.98 -12.94
CA ALA A 309 -7.40 4.27 -12.08
C ALA A 309 -8.68 3.86 -12.84
N ARG A 310 -9.26 4.78 -13.64
CA ARG A 310 -10.43 4.49 -14.49
C ARG A 310 -10.12 3.41 -15.52
N LYS A 311 -8.97 3.48 -16.18
CA LYS A 311 -8.53 2.46 -17.14
C LYS A 311 -8.38 1.09 -16.48
N HIS A 312 -7.81 1.04 -15.28
CA HIS A 312 -7.69 -0.20 -14.52
C HIS A 312 -9.07 -0.77 -14.18
N ILE A 313 -9.97 0.04 -13.61
CA ILE A 313 -11.35 -0.37 -13.29
C ILE A 313 -12.07 -0.90 -14.53
N ALA A 314 -11.89 -0.26 -15.70
CA ALA A 314 -12.49 -0.75 -16.94
C ALA A 314 -12.02 -2.16 -17.32
N ILE A 315 -10.76 -2.51 -17.02
CA ILE A 315 -10.18 -3.83 -17.30
C ILE A 315 -10.64 -4.88 -16.28
N THR A 316 -10.68 -4.52 -15.00
CA THR A 316 -10.94 -5.44 -13.88
C THR A 316 -12.41 -5.56 -13.48
N SER A 317 -13.27 -4.65 -13.94
CA SER A 317 -14.73 -4.64 -13.68
C SER A 317 -15.54 -5.74 -14.40
N ARG A 318 -14.89 -6.78 -14.96
CA ARG A 318 -15.55 -7.92 -15.62
C ARG A 318 -16.55 -8.64 -14.71
N GLY A 319 -16.41 -8.48 -13.39
CA GLY A 319 -17.32 -9.00 -12.38
C GLY A 319 -18.51 -8.13 -12.00
N LEU A 320 -18.50 -6.85 -12.35
CA LEU A 320 -19.47 -5.85 -11.87
C LEU A 320 -20.68 -5.74 -12.80
N ASN A 321 -21.86 -5.54 -12.21
CA ASN A 321 -23.08 -5.21 -12.95
C ASN A 321 -23.10 -3.72 -13.37
N GLY A 322 -24.06 -3.33 -14.22
CA GLY A 322 -24.14 -1.95 -14.73
C GLY A 322 -24.33 -0.88 -13.65
N LYS A 323 -25.02 -1.19 -12.55
CA LYS A 323 -25.19 -0.27 -11.42
C LYS A 323 -23.86 -0.06 -10.70
N GLN A 324 -23.14 -1.14 -10.39
CA GLN A 324 -21.85 -1.11 -9.71
C GLN A 324 -20.78 -0.36 -10.52
N ARG A 325 -20.76 -0.52 -11.84
CA ARG A 325 -19.86 0.25 -12.71
C ARG A 325 -20.14 1.76 -12.63
N LYS A 326 -21.42 2.15 -12.68
CA LYS A 326 -21.83 3.56 -12.53
C LYS A 326 -21.45 4.17 -11.17
N VAL A 327 -21.37 3.36 -10.12
CA VAL A 327 -20.87 3.82 -8.81
C VAL A 327 -19.42 4.25 -8.94
N LEU A 328 -18.57 3.39 -9.53
CA LEU A 328 -17.14 3.68 -9.69
C LEU A 328 -16.87 4.81 -10.71
N GLU A 329 -17.77 5.07 -11.65
CA GLU A 329 -17.70 6.22 -12.57
C GLU A 329 -17.83 7.57 -11.85
N ARG A 330 -18.47 7.62 -10.67
CA ARG A 330 -18.55 8.83 -9.81
C ARG A 330 -17.23 9.17 -9.12
N MET A 331 -16.19 8.37 -9.31
CA MET A 331 -14.87 8.64 -8.74
C MET A 331 -14.29 9.95 -9.30
N GLU A 332 -13.89 10.82 -8.38
CA GLU A 332 -13.29 12.13 -8.63
C GLU A 332 -11.88 12.20 -8.04
N ALA A 333 -10.99 13.00 -8.64
CA ALA A 333 -9.69 13.25 -8.07
C ALA A 333 -9.82 14.14 -6.83
N MET A 334 -9.27 13.71 -5.70
CA MET A 334 -9.19 14.52 -4.49
C MET A 334 -8.40 15.81 -4.76
N GLN A 335 -8.98 16.94 -4.37
CA GLN A 335 -8.36 18.26 -4.52
C GLN A 335 -7.62 18.65 -3.24
N LEU A 336 -6.29 18.65 -3.29
CA LEU A 336 -5.46 19.11 -2.19
C LEU A 336 -5.38 20.64 -2.15
N GLN A 337 -5.50 21.19 -0.95
CA GLN A 337 -5.17 22.55 -0.60
C GLN A 337 -3.78 22.58 0.05
N VAL A 338 -2.86 23.34 -0.53
CA VAL A 338 -1.54 23.59 0.05
C VAL A 338 -1.68 24.68 1.12
N LEU A 339 -1.30 24.36 2.35
CA LEU A 339 -1.37 25.27 3.50
C LEU A 339 0.03 25.71 3.97
N GLY A 340 1.01 24.83 3.87
CA GLY A 340 2.39 25.09 4.25
C GLY A 340 3.21 25.74 3.12
N PRO A 341 4.43 26.23 3.43
CA PRO A 341 5.33 26.75 2.42
C PRO A 341 5.80 25.66 1.45
N SER A 342 6.04 26.08 0.21
CA SER A 342 6.65 25.25 -0.81
C SER A 342 8.04 24.78 -0.37
N ALA A 343 8.36 23.53 -0.68
CA ALA A 343 9.67 22.95 -0.45
C ALA A 343 10.28 22.44 -1.78
N PRO A 344 11.58 22.10 -1.82
CA PRO A 344 12.19 21.52 -3.01
C PRO A 344 11.38 20.32 -3.51
N SER A 345 11.09 20.32 -4.81
CA SER A 345 10.41 19.21 -5.47
C SER A 345 11.39 18.07 -5.73
N ASP A 346 10.87 16.86 -5.77
CA ASP A 346 11.59 15.66 -6.14
C ASP A 346 11.06 15.13 -7.48
N ALA A 347 11.96 14.75 -8.39
CA ALA A 347 11.59 14.31 -9.73
C ALA A 347 10.76 13.01 -9.72
N ALA A 348 10.97 12.13 -8.73
CA ALA A 348 10.24 10.89 -8.57
C ALA A 348 9.00 11.05 -7.69
N LEU A 349 9.08 11.87 -6.64
CA LEU A 349 8.04 11.95 -5.60
C LEU A 349 7.07 13.13 -5.77
N GLY A 350 7.41 14.11 -6.61
CA GLY A 350 6.54 15.24 -6.94
C GLY A 350 6.86 16.53 -6.18
N LYS A 351 5.81 17.33 -5.93
CA LYS A 351 5.97 18.67 -5.34
C LYS A 351 6.17 18.57 -3.83
N GLY A 352 7.18 19.24 -3.30
CA GLY A 352 7.45 19.32 -1.87
C GLY A 352 6.66 20.43 -1.17
N VAL A 353 6.16 20.15 0.04
CA VAL A 353 5.53 21.13 0.95
C VAL A 353 5.98 20.85 2.37
N SER A 354 6.25 21.90 3.14
CA SER A 354 6.74 21.80 4.52
C SER A 354 5.68 22.20 5.55
N ALA A 355 5.76 21.63 6.76
CA ALA A 355 5.04 22.13 7.93
C ALA A 355 5.77 23.31 8.61
N THR A 356 7.01 23.57 8.18
CA THR A 356 7.91 24.58 8.76
C THR A 356 8.05 25.75 7.80
N PRO A 357 7.96 27.01 8.28
CA PRO A 357 8.14 28.23 7.48
C PRO A 357 9.39 28.23 6.58
#